data_AF-A0A3B0U4E5-F1
#
_entry.id   AF-A0A3B0U4E5-F1
#
_cell.length_a   1.000
_cell.length_b   1.000
_cell.length_c   1.000
_cell.angle_alpha   90.00
_cell.angle_beta   90.00
_cell.angle_gamma   90.00
#
_symmetry.space_group_name_H-M   'P 1'
#
loop_
_entity.id
_entity.type
_entity.pdbx_description
1 polymer ?
#
loop_
_entity_poly.entity_id
_entity_poly.type
_entity_poly.pdbx_seq_one_letter_code
_entity_poly.pdbx_strand_id
1 'polypeptide(L)'
;MNELRIFTPATIANISCGFDVLGLALDTVGDEMTIRKVTKKGIRITKITGQNIPTETHKNVAGVAALALLSEIECNCGFEIEINKKIKPG
;
A
#
# COMPACT_ATOMS: atom_id res chain seq x y z
N MET A 1 17.70 10.71 -1.57
CA MET A 1 16.91 9.69 -2.30
C MET A 1 15.44 10.04 -2.14
N ASN A 2 14.69 10.25 -3.24
CA ASN A 2 13.31 10.76 -3.20
C ASN A 2 12.27 9.71 -3.61
N GLU A 3 12.68 8.49 -3.92
CA GLU A 3 11.82 7.39 -4.33
C GLU A 3 12.27 6.09 -3.63
N LEU A 4 11.31 5.28 -3.21
CA LEU A 4 11.50 3.94 -2.67
C LEU A 4 10.59 2.97 -3.41
N ARG A 5 11.12 1.79 -3.75
CA ARG A 5 10.34 0.68 -4.31
C ARG A 5 10.33 -0.48 -3.33
N ILE A 6 9.17 -1.04 -3.09
CA ILE A 6 8.96 -2.15 -2.16
C ILE A 6 8.15 -3.26 -2.80
N PHE A 7 8.43 -4.49 -2.39
CA PHE A 7 7.57 -5.64 -2.61
C PHE A 7 6.71 -5.86 -1.36
N THR A 8 5.42 -6.06 -1.53
CA THR A 8 4.46 -6.28 -0.44
C THR A 8 3.86 -7.68 -0.56
N PRO A 9 4.28 -8.64 0.28
CA PRO A 9 3.90 -10.04 0.14
C PRO A 9 2.41 -10.27 0.44
N ALA A 10 1.82 -11.22 -0.26
CA ALA A 10 0.54 -11.81 0.08
C ALA A 10 0.64 -12.59 1.39
N THR A 11 -0.48 -12.72 2.08
CA THR A 11 -0.56 -13.45 3.34
C THR A 11 -1.70 -14.46 3.28
N ILE A 12 -1.54 -15.54 4.06
CA ILE A 12 -2.61 -16.48 4.37
C ILE A 12 -3.00 -16.23 5.82
N ALA A 13 -4.29 -15.97 6.06
CA ALA A 13 -4.86 -15.85 7.40
C ALA A 13 -5.50 -17.19 7.86
N ASN A 14 -5.87 -17.26 9.14
CA ASN A 14 -6.61 -18.32 9.83
C ASN A 14 -5.90 -19.68 9.96
N ILE A 15 -5.14 -20.16 8.96
CA ILE A 15 -4.37 -21.41 8.99
C ILE A 15 -5.10 -22.56 9.74
N SER A 16 -6.07 -23.18 9.08
CA SER A 16 -6.90 -24.26 9.64
C SER A 16 -7.65 -23.83 10.92
N CYS A 17 -7.24 -24.29 12.10
CA CYS A 17 -7.92 -24.04 13.37
C CYS A 17 -7.59 -22.67 14.00
N GLY A 18 -6.65 -21.90 13.44
CA GLY A 18 -6.16 -20.63 14.00
C GLY A 18 -6.97 -19.39 13.60
N PHE A 19 -8.29 -19.49 13.51
CA PHE A 19 -9.17 -18.39 13.10
C PHE A 19 -8.86 -17.09 13.86
N ASP A 20 -8.65 -16.00 13.12
CA ASP A 20 -8.29 -14.66 13.61
C ASP A 20 -7.00 -14.54 14.44
N VAL A 21 -6.19 -15.61 14.53
CA VAL A 21 -4.95 -15.63 15.34
C VAL A 21 -3.72 -15.94 14.49
N LEU A 22 -3.80 -16.92 13.59
CA LEU A 22 -2.66 -17.39 12.82
C LEU A 22 -2.61 -16.75 11.43
N GLY A 23 -1.39 -16.43 10.99
CA GLY A 23 -1.12 -16.00 9.63
C GLY A 23 0.33 -16.21 9.21
N LEU A 24 0.57 -16.29 7.90
CA LEU A 24 1.90 -16.40 7.31
C LEU A 24 2.02 -15.55 6.05
N ALA A 25 3.23 -15.04 5.78
CA ALA A 25 3.55 -14.33 4.55
C ALA A 25 4.09 -15.29 3.48
N LEU A 26 3.71 -15.06 2.23
CA LEU A 26 4.23 -15.78 1.07
C LEU A 26 5.47 -15.07 0.53
N ASP A 27 6.48 -15.84 0.15
CA ASP A 27 7.79 -15.30 -0.23
C ASP A 27 7.78 -14.58 -1.60
N THR A 28 7.10 -15.17 -2.59
CA THR A 28 7.20 -14.72 -4.00
C THR A 28 5.90 -14.14 -4.58
N VAL A 29 4.79 -14.23 -3.85
CA VAL A 29 3.48 -13.76 -4.29
C VAL A 29 3.17 -12.47 -3.55
N GLY A 30 2.96 -11.37 -4.26
CA GLY A 30 2.74 -10.06 -3.66
C GLY A 30 2.61 -8.96 -4.69
N ASP A 31 2.29 -7.76 -4.25
CA ASP A 31 2.24 -6.56 -5.09
C ASP A 31 3.59 -5.81 -5.05
N GLU A 32 3.77 -4.84 -5.95
CA GLU A 32 4.89 -3.91 -5.89
C GLU A 32 4.36 -2.49 -5.75
N MET A 33 5.03 -1.68 -4.92
CA MET A 33 4.66 -0.29 -4.71
C MET A 33 5.88 0.60 -4.87
N THR A 34 5.68 1.75 -5.51
CA THR A 34 6.67 2.82 -5.58
C THR A 34 6.13 4.04 -4.85
N ILE A 35 6.90 4.55 -3.91
CA ILE A 35 6.56 5.72 -3.11
C ILE A 35 7.56 6.83 -3.41
N ARG A 36 7.06 8.00 -3.80
CA ARG A 36 7.88 9.16 -4.14
C ARG A 36 7.57 10.32 -3.21
N LYS A 37 8.62 10.88 -2.59
CA LYS A 37 8.52 12.10 -1.78
C LYS A 37 8.33 13.31 -2.69
N VAL A 38 7.35 14.15 -2.37
CA VAL A 38 7.05 15.39 -3.10
C VAL A 38 6.91 16.57 -2.13
N THR A 39 7.03 17.79 -2.66
CA THR A 39 6.90 19.03 -1.88
C THR A 39 5.44 19.34 -1.52
N LYS A 40 4.50 19.00 -2.41
CA LYS A 40 3.06 19.19 -2.17
C LYS A 40 2.59 18.21 -1.09
N LYS A 41 2.17 18.75 0.07
CA LYS A 41 1.63 17.98 1.21
C LYS A 41 0.45 17.09 0.82
N GLY A 42 0.27 16.03 1.59
CA GLY A 42 -0.79 15.04 1.42
C GLY A 42 -0.35 13.80 0.63
N ILE A 43 -1.31 12.91 0.38
CA ILE A 43 -1.10 11.62 -0.29
C ILE A 43 -1.88 11.58 -1.61
N ARG A 44 -1.23 11.13 -2.69
CA ARG A 44 -1.88 10.88 -3.98
C ARG A 44 -1.50 9.51 -4.51
N ILE A 45 -2.49 8.77 -5.01
CA ILE A 45 -2.23 7.55 -5.78
C ILE A 45 -2.25 7.95 -7.25
N THR A 46 -1.10 7.89 -7.90
CA THR A 46 -0.89 8.44 -9.25
C THR A 46 -1.05 7.40 -10.34
N LYS A 47 -0.83 6.12 -10.02
CA LYS A 47 -0.91 5.03 -10.98
C LYS A 47 -1.27 3.72 -10.30
N ILE A 48 -2.16 2.96 -10.92
CA ILE A 48 -2.46 1.58 -10.56
C ILE A 48 -2.42 0.74 -11.83
N THR A 49 -1.70 -0.39 -11.78
CA THR A 49 -1.64 -1.37 -12.87
C THR A 49 -2.09 -2.74 -12.39
N GLY A 50 -2.59 -3.56 -13.31
CA GLY A 50 -2.95 -4.96 -13.06
C GLY A 50 -4.37 -5.19 -12.55
N GLN A 51 -4.97 -4.25 -11.80
CA GLN A 51 -6.34 -4.37 -11.28
C GLN A 51 -7.08 -3.02 -11.30
N ASN A 52 -8.41 -3.07 -11.39
CA ASN A 52 -9.27 -1.89 -11.34
C ASN A 52 -9.73 -1.62 -9.90
N ILE A 53 -8.94 -0.83 -9.16
CA ILE A 53 -9.24 -0.40 -7.78
C ILE A 53 -9.19 1.14 -7.69
N PRO A 54 -9.84 1.76 -6.70
CA PRO A 54 -9.92 3.22 -6.59
C PRO A 54 -8.56 3.90 -6.51
N THR A 55 -8.41 5.05 -7.20
CA THR A 55 -7.24 5.93 -7.07
C THR A 55 -7.48 7.06 -6.07
N GLU A 56 -8.74 7.30 -5.68
CA GLU A 56 -9.08 8.27 -4.67
C GLU A 56 -8.48 7.88 -3.32
N THR A 57 -7.64 8.75 -2.76
CA THR A 57 -6.83 8.47 -1.56
C THR A 57 -7.67 7.94 -0.38
N HIS A 58 -8.87 8.46 -0.18
CA HIS A 58 -9.76 8.08 0.93
C HIS A 58 -10.57 6.79 0.67
N LYS A 59 -10.55 6.26 -0.55
CA LYS A 59 -11.22 4.99 -0.93
C LYS A 59 -10.23 3.85 -1.17
N ASN A 60 -8.92 4.13 -1.06
CA ASN A 60 -7.87 3.15 -1.26
C ASN A 60 -7.09 2.94 0.04
N VAL A 61 -6.93 1.68 0.45
CA VAL A 61 -6.28 1.32 1.72
C VAL A 61 -4.85 1.85 1.86
N ALA A 62 -4.07 1.91 0.78
CA ALA A 62 -2.73 2.49 0.82
C ALA A 62 -2.77 4.00 1.07
N GLY A 63 -3.76 4.68 0.48
CA GLY A 63 -4.00 6.11 0.71
C GLY A 63 -4.44 6.40 2.13
N VAL A 64 -5.40 5.64 2.65
CA VAL A 64 -5.91 5.80 4.04
C VAL A 64 -4.80 5.54 5.05
N ALA A 65 -4.03 4.45 4.91
CA ALA A 65 -2.93 4.14 5.82
C ALA A 65 -1.83 5.22 5.79
N ALA A 66 -1.46 5.69 4.60
CA ALA A 66 -0.45 6.75 4.48
C ALA A 66 -0.94 8.11 5.02
N LEU A 67 -2.24 8.42 4.88
CA LEU A 67 -2.82 9.62 5.49
C LEU A 67 -2.79 9.55 7.02
N ALA A 68 -3.16 8.40 7.59
CA ALA A 68 -3.10 8.18 9.04
C ALA A 68 -1.66 8.27 9.57
N LEU A 69 -0.67 7.75 8.85
CA LEU A 69 0.73 7.94 9.23
C LEU A 69 1.14 9.41 9.14
N LEU A 70 0.76 10.11 8.06
CA LEU A 70 1.13 11.50 7.84
C LEU A 70 0.50 12.45 8.87
N SER A 71 -0.65 12.11 9.45
CA SER A 71 -1.27 12.91 10.53
C SER A 71 -0.54 12.81 11.87
N GLU A 72 0.20 11.72 12.11
CA GLU A 72 0.93 11.47 13.36
C GLU A 72 2.39 11.94 13.34
N ILE A 73 2.88 12.44 12.19
CA ILE A 73 4.27 12.88 12.03
C ILE A 73 4.37 14.32 11.54
N GLU A 74 5.38 15.05 12.02
CA GLU A 74 5.73 16.35 11.48
C GLU A 74 6.49 16.18 10.15
N CYS A 75 5.77 16.20 9.02
CA CYS A 75 6.34 16.19 7.67
C CYS A 75 5.86 17.40 6.87
N ASN A 76 6.82 18.22 6.41
CA ASN A 76 6.57 19.32 5.47
C ASN A 76 6.60 18.85 4.01
N CYS A 77 6.15 17.63 3.78
CA CYS A 77 6.23 16.90 2.53
C CYS A 77 4.90 16.18 2.26
N GLY A 78 4.74 15.67 1.04
CA GLY A 78 3.72 14.69 0.71
C GLY A 78 4.31 13.52 -0.02
N PHE A 79 3.45 12.58 -0.41
CA PHE A 79 3.85 11.35 -1.06
C PHE A 79 2.94 11.02 -2.25
N GLU A 80 3.56 10.52 -3.31
CA GLU A 80 2.87 9.88 -4.43
C GLU A 80 3.10 8.38 -4.37
N ILE A 81 2.06 7.61 -4.65
CA ILE A 81 2.07 6.15 -4.59
C ILE A 81 1.68 5.61 -5.97
N GLU A 82 2.52 4.73 -6.51
CA GLU A 82 2.22 3.89 -7.66
C GLU A 82 2.09 2.44 -7.19
N ILE A 83 1.05 1.74 -7.63
CA ILE A 83 0.74 0.37 -7.20
C ILE A 83 0.68 -0.56 -8.42
N ASN A 84 1.52 -1.58 -8.43
CA ASN A 84 1.43 -2.69 -9.38
C ASN A 84 0.74 -3.87 -8.69
N LYS A 85 -0.57 -4.00 -8.89
CA LYS A 85 -1.40 -5.06 -8.31
C LYS A 85 -1.24 -6.34 -9.10
N LYS A 86 -0.52 -7.31 -8.54
CA LYS A 86 -0.32 -8.64 -9.14
C LYS A 86 -1.39 -9.64 -8.67
N ILE A 87 -2.15 -9.29 -7.64
CA ILE A 87 -3.17 -10.15 -7.03
C ILE A 87 -4.53 -9.46 -7.11
N LYS A 88 -5.52 -10.19 -7.61
CA LYS A 88 -6.91 -9.74 -7.66
C LYS A 88 -7.45 -9.58 -6.24
N PRO A 89 -8.15 -8.47 -5.91
CA PRO A 89 -8.93 -8.38 -4.68
C PRO A 89 -9.93 -9.54 -4.58
N GLY A 90 -10.09 -10.08 -3.37
CA GLY A 90 -11.06 -11.11 -3.04
C GLY A 90 -12.50 -10.63 -3.10
#